data_AF-A0A7C0WB82-F1
#
_entry.id   AF-A0A7C0WB82-F1
#
_cell.length_a   1.000
_cell.length_b   1.000
_cell.length_c   1.000
_cell.angle_alpha   90.00
_cell.angle_beta   90.00
_cell.angle_gamma   90.00
#
_symmetry.space_group_name_H-M   'P 1'
#
loop_
_entity.id
_entity.type
_entity.pdbx_description
1 polymer ?
#
loop_
_entity_poly.entity_id
_entity_poly.type
_entity_poly.pdbx_seq_one_letter_code
_entity_poly.pdbx_strand_id
1 'polypeptide(L)'
;MIQVMFNGKLVSIINYGWESATFYENWMGSSAKDNPMPKMHGASIDLTSPNIVSPDGILALFNALLNDIWIAKFKHHYDEVKAAMSKRTR
;
A
#
# COMPACT_ATOMS: atom_id res chain seq x y z
N MET A 1 4.72 -1.83 3.31
CA MET A 1 3.97 -1.64 4.56
C MET A 1 4.55 -0.44 5.30
N ILE A 2 3.71 0.49 5.76
CA ILE A 2 4.09 1.72 6.46
C ILE A 2 3.51 1.64 7.88
N GLN A 3 4.36 1.77 8.89
CA GLN A 3 3.96 1.71 10.30
C GLN A 3 3.73 3.12 10.86
N VAL A 4 2.58 3.35 11.47
CA VAL A 4 2.26 4.58 12.19
C VAL A 4 2.49 4.34 13.68
N MET A 5 3.42 5.10 14.26
CA MET A 5 3.82 5.00 15.65
C MET A 5 3.37 6.22 16.44
N PHE A 6 2.86 6.03 17.66
CA PHE A 6 2.55 7.12 18.59
C PHE A 6 3.04 6.73 19.99
N ASN A 7 3.88 7.57 20.60
CA ASN A 7 4.50 7.33 21.91
C ASN A 7 5.12 5.92 22.04
N GLY A 8 5.85 5.48 21.00
CA GLY A 8 6.51 4.17 20.97
C GLY A 8 5.60 2.97 20.72
N LYS A 9 4.29 3.17 20.51
CA LYS A 9 3.32 2.10 20.21
C LYS A 9 2.93 2.13 18.74
N LEU A 10 2.80 0.94 18.16
CA LEU A 10 2.21 0.76 16.83
C LEU A 10 0.70 1.02 16.91
N VAL A 11 0.24 2.08 16.23
CA VAL A 11 -1.17 2.48 16.25
C VAL A 11 -1.92 2.15 14.97
N SER A 12 -1.22 2.12 13.85
CA SER A 12 -1.83 1.74 12.57
C SER A 12 -0.78 1.21 11.60
N ILE A 13 -1.25 0.42 10.64
CA ILE A 13 -0.44 -0.09 9.54
C ILE A 13 -1.14 0.29 8.24
N ILE A 14 -0.41 0.96 7.35
CA ILE A 14 -0.89 1.41 6.05
C ILE A 14 -0.18 0.60 4.95
N ASN A 15 -0.98 0.08 4.01
CA ASN A 15 -0.51 -0.41 2.73
C ASN A 15 -0.66 0.69 1.67
N TYR A 16 0.25 0.68 0.70
CA TYR A 16 0.18 1.58 -0.44
C TYR A 16 0.34 0.75 -1.71
N GLY A 17 -0.68 0.69 -2.56
CA GLY A 17 -0.52 0.05 -3.86
C GLY A 17 -0.16 1.06 -4.94
N TRP A 18 0.89 0.74 -5.67
CA TRP A 18 1.53 1.63 -6.65
C TRP A 18 1.26 1.21 -8.10
N GLU A 19 0.78 -0.03 -8.32
CA GLU A 19 0.40 -0.53 -9.64
C GLU A 19 -1.05 -0.15 -10.00
N SER A 20 -1.41 -0.30 -11.28
CA SER A 20 -2.77 -0.03 -11.74
C SER A 20 -3.78 -1.04 -11.16
N ALA A 21 -5.05 -0.67 -11.08
CA ALA A 21 -6.11 -1.61 -10.70
C ALA A 21 -6.09 -2.87 -11.58
N THR A 22 -5.91 -2.71 -12.89
CA THR A 22 -5.81 -3.80 -13.87
C THR A 22 -4.64 -4.74 -13.59
N PHE A 23 -3.48 -4.22 -13.14
CA PHE A 23 -2.37 -5.08 -12.72
C PHE A 23 -2.80 -6.00 -11.58
N TYR A 24 -3.44 -5.46 -10.55
CA TYR A 24 -3.88 -6.24 -9.39
C TYR A 24 -4.98 -7.23 -9.72
N GLU A 25 -5.93 -6.86 -10.59
CA GLU A 25 -6.94 -7.78 -11.13
C GLU A 25 -6.28 -8.97 -11.83
N ASN A 26 -5.29 -8.72 -12.69
CA ASN A 26 -4.56 -9.78 -13.39
C ASN A 26 -3.75 -10.65 -12.42
N TRP A 27 -3.10 -10.03 -11.42
CA TRP A 27 -2.28 -10.75 -10.43
C TRP A 27 -3.12 -11.68 -9.55
N MET A 28 -4.33 -11.26 -9.17
CA MET A 28 -5.26 -12.07 -8.37
C MET A 28 -6.03 -13.09 -9.20
N GLY A 29 -6.07 -12.96 -10.53
CA GLY A 29 -6.77 -13.88 -11.43
C GLY A 29 -8.29 -13.79 -11.33
N SER A 30 -8.98 -14.86 -11.76
CA SER A 30 -10.44 -14.90 -11.93
C SER A 30 -11.27 -14.56 -10.68
N SER A 31 -10.68 -14.67 -9.48
CA SER A 31 -11.34 -14.33 -8.21
C SER A 31 -11.60 -12.84 -7.99
N ALA A 32 -11.02 -11.95 -8.80
CA ALA A 32 -11.25 -10.51 -8.71
C ALA A 32 -12.56 -10.04 -9.39
N LYS A 33 -13.14 -10.84 -10.31
CA LYS A 33 -14.31 -10.42 -11.11
C LYS A 33 -15.60 -10.28 -10.29
N ASP A 34 -15.74 -11.06 -9.23
CA ASP A 34 -16.93 -11.06 -8.37
C ASP A 34 -16.82 -10.11 -7.17
N ASN A 35 -15.65 -9.49 -6.99
CA ASN A 35 -15.39 -8.55 -5.90
C ASN A 35 -14.59 -7.35 -6.44
N PRO A 36 -15.26 -6.37 -7.06
CA PRO A 36 -14.57 -5.21 -7.61
C PRO A 36 -13.82 -4.52 -6.47
N MET A 37 -12.49 -4.57 -6.52
CA MET A 37 -11.62 -3.94 -5.53
C MET A 37 -11.06 -2.63 -6.09
N PRO A 38 -11.76 -1.50 -5.93
CA PRO A 38 -11.20 -0.19 -6.23
C PRO A 38 -10.10 0.25 -5.24
N LYS A 39 -9.76 -0.58 -4.23
CA LYS A 39 -8.98 -0.16 -3.05
C LYS A 39 -7.52 -0.60 -3.03
N MET A 40 -7.06 -1.37 -4.01
CA MET A 40 -5.64 -1.77 -4.00
C MET A 40 -4.72 -0.66 -4.46
N HIS A 41 -5.20 0.29 -5.29
CA HIS A 41 -4.41 1.44 -5.68
C HIS A 41 -4.48 2.54 -4.61
N GLY A 42 -3.33 3.11 -4.24
CA GLY A 42 -3.22 4.15 -3.21
C GLY A 42 -3.17 3.60 -1.79
N ALA A 43 -3.43 4.47 -0.81
CA ALA A 43 -3.33 4.15 0.60
C ALA A 43 -4.56 3.36 1.10
N SER A 44 -4.31 2.31 1.88
CA SER A 44 -5.34 1.50 2.55
C SER A 44 -4.85 1.04 3.92
N ILE A 45 -5.76 0.80 4.86
CA ILE A 45 -5.41 0.21 6.16
C ILE A 45 -5.19 -1.29 5.97
N ASP A 46 -4.07 -1.78 6.51
CA ASP A 46 -3.78 -3.21 6.53
C ASP A 46 -4.82 -3.96 7.38
N LEU A 47 -5.22 -5.14 6.93
CA LEU A 47 -6.21 -5.97 7.65
C LEU A 47 -5.74 -6.36 9.05
N THR A 48 -4.43 -6.42 9.27
CA THR A 48 -3.79 -6.74 10.56
C THR A 48 -3.47 -5.49 11.38
N SER A 49 -3.84 -4.29 10.91
CA SER A 49 -3.62 -3.04 11.63
C SER A 49 -4.32 -3.08 13.00
N PRO A 50 -3.66 -2.59 14.07
CA PRO A 50 -4.32 -2.38 15.35
C PRO A 50 -5.54 -1.46 15.21
N ASN A 51 -6.63 -1.78 15.90
CA ASN A 51 -7.86 -0.98 15.93
C ASN A 51 -7.87 -0.03 17.15
N ILE A 52 -6.83 0.78 17.30
CA ILE A 52 -6.67 1.69 18.45
C ILE A 52 -6.74 3.18 18.10
N VAL A 53 -6.84 3.49 16.81
CA VAL A 53 -7.07 4.84 16.26
C VAL A 53 -8.06 4.72 15.10
N SER A 54 -8.71 5.83 14.75
CA SER A 54 -9.64 5.86 13.60
C SER A 54 -8.92 5.50 12.30
N PRO A 55 -9.33 4.42 11.60
CA PRO A 55 -8.79 4.05 10.29
C PRO A 55 -8.90 5.20 9.27
N ASP A 56 -10.08 5.82 9.20
CA ASP A 56 -10.35 6.90 8.26
C ASP A 56 -9.54 8.15 8.60
N GLY A 57 -9.38 8.47 9.89
CA GLY A 57 -8.57 9.60 10.33
C GLY A 57 -7.09 9.43 9.99
N ILE A 58 -6.55 8.23 10.18
CA ILE A 58 -5.16 7.92 9.81
C ILE A 58 -4.96 7.97 8.30
N LEU A 59 -5.88 7.43 7.51
CA LEU A 59 -5.82 7.52 6.06
C LEU A 59 -5.90 8.97 5.57
N ALA A 60 -6.80 9.78 6.14
CA ALA A 60 -6.91 11.19 5.79
C ALA A 60 -5.62 11.96 6.11
N LEU A 61 -5.04 11.74 7.30
CA LEU A 61 -3.76 12.34 7.68
C LEU A 61 -2.64 11.91 6.72
N PHE A 62 -2.53 10.61 6.44
CA PHE A 62 -1.52 10.08 5.54
C PHE A 62 -1.64 10.68 4.14
N ASN A 63 -2.85 10.71 3.57
CA ASN A 63 -3.11 11.28 2.25
C ASN A 63 -2.84 12.79 2.21
N ALA A 64 -3.10 13.53 3.30
CA ALA A 64 -2.78 14.96 3.37
C ALA A 64 -1.27 15.23 3.42
N LEU A 65 -0.47 14.30 3.96
CA LEU A 65 1.00 14.38 3.99
C LEU A 65 1.64 13.82 2.71
N LEU A 66 0.90 13.01 1.96
CA LEU A 66 1.37 12.38 0.76
C LEU A 66 1.40 13.40 -0.39
N ASN A 67 2.55 13.49 -1.05
CA ASN A 67 2.73 14.32 -2.24
C ASN A 67 3.45 13.52 -3.34
N ASP A 68 3.56 14.12 -4.51
CA ASP A 68 4.16 13.47 -5.68
C ASP A 68 5.61 13.03 -5.46
N ILE A 69 6.36 13.74 -4.60
CA ILE A 69 7.75 13.38 -4.25
C ILE A 69 7.76 12.05 -3.49
N TRP A 70 6.87 11.88 -2.50
CA TRP A 70 6.76 10.62 -1.75
C TRP A 70 6.26 9.48 -2.62
N ILE A 71 5.26 9.74 -3.47
CA ILE A 71 4.74 8.74 -4.41
C ILE A 71 5.86 8.27 -5.35
N ALA A 72 6.66 9.21 -5.89
CA ALA A 72 7.79 8.89 -6.75
C ALA A 72 8.84 8.03 -6.03
N LYS A 73 9.12 8.32 -4.75
CA LYS A 73 10.03 7.50 -3.93
C LYS A 73 9.52 6.08 -3.72
N PHE A 74 8.23 5.90 -3.44
CA PHE A 74 7.65 4.55 -3.28
C PHE A 74 7.74 3.74 -4.57
N LYS A 75 7.41 4.35 -5.72
CA LYS A 75 7.51 3.71 -7.04
C LYS A 75 8.96 3.32 -7.36
N HIS A 76 9.90 4.25 -7.15
CA HIS A 76 11.31 4.00 -7.39
C HIS A 76 11.83 2.80 -6.57
N HIS A 77 11.55 2.78 -5.26
CA HIS A 77 11.97 1.68 -4.40
C HIS A 77 11.37 0.33 -4.85
N TYR A 78 10.10 0.33 -5.28
CA TYR A 78 9.49 -0.88 -5.80
C TYR A 78 10.15 -1.39 -7.09
N ASP A 79 10.52 -0.48 -8.00
CA ASP A 79 11.24 -0.83 -9.22
C ASP A 79 12.63 -1.43 -8.92
N GLU A 80 13.34 -0.91 -7.91
CA GLU A 80 14.60 -1.49 -7.43
C GLU A 80 14.41 -2.92 -6.93
N VAL A 81 13.35 -3.17 -6.14
CA VAL A 81 13.03 -4.51 -5.63
C VAL A 81 12.67 -5.46 -6.78
N LYS A 82 11.85 -5.04 -7.74
CA LYS A 82 11.54 -5.84 -8.94
C LYS A 82 12.81 -6.21 -9.71
N ALA A 83 13.69 -5.24 -9.95
CA ALA A 83 14.94 -5.46 -10.66
C ALA A 83 15.86 -6.44 -9.91
N ALA A 84 15.94 -6.33 -8.59
CA ALA A 84 16.73 -7.26 -7.76
C ALA A 84 16.17 -8.68 -7.80
N MET A 85 14.84 -8.84 -7.77
CA MET A 85 14.19 -10.15 -7.87
C MET A 85 14.42 -10.80 -9.23
N SER A 86 14.30 -10.06 -10.34
CA SER A 86 14.54 -10.61 -11.68
C SER A 86 15.98 -11.09 -11.89
N LYS A 87 16.96 -10.47 -11.21
CA LYS A 87 18.38 -10.88 -11.27
C LYS A 87 18.66 -12.17 -10.50
N ARG A 88 17.87 -12.51 -9.48
CA ARG A 88 18.03 -13.74 -8.69
C ARG A 88 17.45 -14.99 -9.36
N THR A 89 16.55 -14.81 -10.33
CA THR A 89 15.87 -15.92 -11.03
C THR A 89 16.54 -16.28 -12.37
N ARG A 90 17.69 -15.69 -12.69
CA ARG A 90 18.59 -16.06 -13.80
C ARG A 90 19.83 -16.74 -13.24
#